data_AF-A0A9Q1HAD5-F1
#
_entry.id   AF-A0A9Q1HAD5-F1
#
_cell.length_a   1.000
_cell.length_b   1.000
_cell.length_c   1.000
_cell.angle_alpha   90.00
_cell.angle_beta   90.00
_cell.angle_gamma   90.00
#
_symmetry.space_group_name_H-M   'P 1'
#
loop_
_entity.id
_entity.type
_entity.pdbx_description
1 polymer ?
#
loop_
_entity_poly.entity_id
_entity_poly.type
_entity_poly.pdbx_seq_one_letter_code
_entity_poly.pdbx_strand_id
1 'polypeptide(L)'
;MSLVYHQRFATAVLFIFCIVIPDLSNSLDLRNFDSKKSKVFDWHQFNYSFAKTEKHLPLSRTKERFLYSKDEGFPVVLVPGDGGNQLRASLNLSKASHIYCTKHSQEFTLWLDLEELLPFLIECFTENIRLIYDAKTKDSYSPEGVNITVPGFGDTESVEWLDPSHLPFGKN
;
A
#
# COMPACT_ATOMS: atom_id res chain seq x y z
N MET A 1 -7.02 27.98 15.73
CA MET A 1 -7.71 26.71 16.09
C MET A 1 -7.41 25.58 15.10
N SER A 2 -7.13 25.86 13.82
CA SER A 2 -6.84 24.84 12.79
C SER A 2 -5.44 24.19 12.85
N LEU A 3 -4.42 24.87 13.40
CA LEU A 3 -3.07 24.31 13.53
C LEU A 3 -2.95 23.18 14.58
N VAL A 4 -3.79 23.20 15.62
CA VAL A 4 -3.78 22.16 16.67
C VAL A 4 -4.41 20.87 16.17
N TYR A 5 -5.36 20.95 15.23
CA TYR A 5 -6.03 19.79 14.66
C TYR A 5 -5.10 19.02 13.71
N HIS A 6 -4.33 19.74 12.89
CA HIS A 6 -3.37 19.13 11.97
C HIS A 6 -2.22 18.40 12.70
N GLN A 7 -1.74 18.97 13.82
CA GLN A 7 -0.69 18.36 14.65
C GLN A 7 -1.18 17.09 15.36
N ARG A 8 -2.46 17.07 15.78
CA ARG A 8 -3.10 15.92 16.44
C ARG A 8 -3.48 14.80 15.47
N PHE A 9 -3.80 15.14 14.22
CA PHE A 9 -4.08 14.15 13.19
C PHE A 9 -2.79 13.43 12.75
N ALA A 10 -1.70 14.16 12.53
CA ALA A 10 -0.40 13.57 12.18
C ALA A 10 0.19 12.70 13.31
N THR A 11 -0.01 13.10 14.57
CA THR A 11 0.39 12.27 15.72
C THR A 11 -0.53 11.07 15.90
N ALA A 12 -1.83 11.16 15.64
CA ALA A 12 -2.73 10.00 15.66
C ALA A 12 -2.35 8.96 14.58
N VAL A 13 -2.02 9.38 13.36
CA VAL A 13 -1.58 8.47 12.28
C VAL A 13 -0.27 7.78 12.65
N LEU A 14 0.72 8.50 13.18
CA LEU A 14 1.98 7.91 13.67
C LEU A 14 1.78 6.97 14.87
N PHE A 15 0.83 7.28 15.78
CA PHE A 15 0.51 6.41 16.92
C PHE A 15 -0.26 5.15 16.50
N ILE A 16 -1.10 5.20 15.46
CA ILE A 16 -1.79 4.01 14.92
C ILE A 16 -0.77 3.03 14.33
N PHE A 17 0.25 3.51 13.61
CA PHE A 17 1.35 2.66 13.13
C PHE A 17 2.19 2.05 14.28
N CYS A 18 2.30 2.70 15.43
CA CYS A 18 3.01 2.15 16.60
C CYS A 18 2.15 1.22 17.48
N ILE A 19 0.82 1.37 17.50
CA ILE A 19 -0.07 0.54 18.34
C ILE A 19 -0.49 -0.74 17.60
N VAL A 20 -0.57 -0.73 16.26
CA VAL A 20 -0.87 -1.93 15.45
C VAL A 20 0.35 -2.85 15.30
N ILE A 21 1.54 -2.40 15.71
CA ILE A 21 2.76 -3.24 15.81
C ILE A 21 3.31 -3.23 17.25
N PRO A 22 2.70 -3.93 18.23
CA PRO A 22 3.31 -4.06 19.55
C PRO A 22 4.37 -5.17 19.63
N ASP A 23 4.66 -5.93 18.56
CA ASP A 23 5.47 -7.16 18.66
C ASP A 23 6.55 -7.34 17.58
N LEU A 24 7.14 -6.25 17.07
CA LEU A 24 8.44 -6.33 16.37
C LEU A 24 9.65 -6.09 17.29
N SER A 25 9.45 -5.82 18.59
CA SER A 25 10.57 -5.57 19.51
C SER A 25 11.15 -6.83 20.16
N ASN A 26 10.40 -7.94 20.24
CA ASN A 26 10.80 -9.11 21.03
C ASN A 26 11.10 -10.40 20.22
N SER A 27 10.91 -10.39 18.89
CA SER A 27 11.31 -11.50 18.01
C SER A 27 12.46 -11.17 17.05
N LEU A 28 12.94 -9.93 17.04
CA LEU A 28 14.14 -9.56 16.27
C LEU A 28 15.28 -9.29 17.23
N ASP A 29 16.16 -10.27 17.38
CA ASP A 29 17.49 -10.10 17.98
C ASP A 29 18.32 -9.16 17.09
N LEU A 30 18.05 -7.86 17.19
CA LEU A 30 18.77 -6.78 16.51
C LEU A 30 20.22 -6.62 17.01
N ARG A 31 20.65 -7.40 18.02
CA ARG A 31 22.06 -7.43 18.44
C ARG A 31 22.97 -8.21 17.49
N ASN A 32 22.39 -8.99 16.58
CA ASN A 32 23.11 -9.73 15.56
C ASN A 32 22.81 -9.27 14.11
N PHE A 33 22.13 -8.13 13.93
CA PHE A 33 22.04 -7.51 12.61
C PHE A 33 23.37 -6.80 12.29
N ASP A 34 24.34 -7.60 11.84
CA ASP A 34 25.57 -7.10 11.24
C ASP A 34 25.23 -6.47 9.88
N SER A 35 25.14 -5.14 9.86
CA SER A 35 24.94 -4.37 8.62
C SER A 35 26.04 -4.61 7.57
N LYS A 36 27.18 -5.25 7.92
CA LYS A 36 28.24 -5.61 6.98
C LYS A 36 27.99 -6.91 6.23
N LYS A 37 26.94 -7.67 6.54
CA LYS A 37 26.56 -8.90 5.83
C LYS A 37 25.30 -8.79 4.98
N SER A 38 24.53 -7.71 5.13
CA SER A 38 23.60 -7.31 4.08
C SER A 38 24.44 -6.79 2.93
N LYS A 39 24.49 -7.53 1.81
CA LYS A 39 24.86 -6.92 0.53
C LYS A 39 23.76 -5.91 0.22
N VAL A 40 23.93 -4.71 0.78
CA VAL A 40 23.23 -3.50 0.36
C VAL A 40 23.36 -3.47 -1.14
N PHE A 41 22.21 -3.51 -1.79
CA PHE A 41 22.06 -3.38 -3.22
C PHE A 41 22.69 -2.03 -3.60
N ASP A 42 23.93 -2.11 -4.10
CA ASP A 42 24.72 -0.95 -4.47
C ASP A 42 24.19 -0.42 -5.80
N TRP A 43 23.39 0.64 -5.72
CA TRP A 43 22.81 1.31 -6.89
C TRP A 43 23.87 1.96 -7.80
N HIS A 44 25.15 1.99 -7.41
CA HIS A 44 26.24 2.47 -8.26
C HIS A 44 26.81 1.41 -9.22
N GLN A 45 26.32 0.16 -9.21
CA GLN A 45 26.79 -0.88 -10.15
C GLN A 45 25.98 -0.99 -11.46
N PHE A 46 24.86 -0.30 -11.61
CA PHE A 46 24.16 -0.23 -12.90
C PHE A 46 24.84 0.80 -13.83
N ASN A 47 26.03 0.44 -14.30
CA ASN A 47 26.56 0.99 -15.54
C ASN A 47 25.70 0.46 -16.69
N TYR A 48 24.59 1.15 -17.00
CA TYR A 48 23.98 1.04 -18.30
C TYR A 48 24.99 1.60 -19.32
N SER A 49 25.77 0.70 -19.91
CA SER A 49 26.52 0.99 -21.13
C SER A 49 25.53 1.17 -22.27
N PHE A 50 24.95 2.37 -22.37
CA PHE A 50 24.36 2.84 -23.62
C PHE A 50 25.52 2.98 -24.60
N ALA A 51 25.66 2.00 -25.48
CA ALA A 51 26.61 2.02 -26.58
C ALA A 51 26.36 3.26 -27.46
N LYS A 52 27.12 4.33 -27.21
CA LYS A 52 27.22 5.48 -28.11
C LYS A 52 28.36 5.22 -29.09
N THR A 53 28.03 4.62 -30.22
CA THR A 53 28.87 4.64 -31.43
C THR A 53 28.06 5.18 -32.60
N GLU A 54 27.88 6.50 -32.62
CA GLU A 54 27.48 7.21 -33.84
C GLU A 54 28.74 7.57 -34.63
N LYS A 55 29.08 6.76 -35.64
CA LYS A 55 29.88 7.22 -36.78
C LYS A 55 28.94 7.40 -37.97
N HIS A 56 28.75 8.67 -38.33
CA HIS A 56 28.23 9.25 -39.57
C HIS A 56 27.48 8.31 -40.55
N LEU A 57 26.16 8.50 -40.67
CA LEU A 57 25.36 8.03 -41.81
C LEU A 57 24.52 9.19 -42.36
N PRO A 58 24.48 9.44 -43.68
CA PRO A 58 23.97 10.70 -44.23
C PRO A 58 22.45 10.81 -44.19
N LEU A 59 21.98 12.01 -43.88
CA LEU A 59 20.58 12.43 -43.80
C LEU A 59 19.99 12.60 -45.20
N SER A 60 19.34 11.56 -45.74
CA SER A 60 18.43 11.72 -46.91
C SER A 60 17.17 10.86 -46.86
N ARG A 61 16.84 10.25 -45.71
CA ARG A 61 15.67 9.35 -45.55
C ARG A 61 14.84 9.69 -44.31
N THR A 62 14.48 10.97 -44.14
CA THR A 62 13.87 11.48 -42.89
C THR A 62 12.35 11.38 -42.85
N LYS A 63 11.66 11.02 -43.94
CA LYS A 63 10.18 10.98 -43.96
C LYS A 63 9.59 9.60 -43.64
N GLU A 64 10.33 8.52 -43.82
CA GLU A 64 9.85 7.15 -43.59
C GLU A 64 10.24 6.55 -42.24
N ARG A 65 11.08 7.23 -41.44
CA ARG A 65 11.48 6.77 -40.09
C ARG A 65 10.60 7.29 -38.95
N PHE A 66 9.62 8.16 -39.25
CA PHE A 66 8.60 8.60 -38.27
C PHE A 66 7.39 7.66 -38.20
N LEU A 67 7.43 6.50 -38.85
CA LEU A 67 6.68 5.36 -38.33
C LEU A 67 7.44 4.91 -37.09
N TYR A 68 7.11 5.58 -35.99
CA TYR A 68 7.39 5.18 -34.62
C TYR A 68 7.21 3.67 -34.54
N SER A 69 8.33 2.93 -34.64
CA SER A 69 8.33 1.57 -34.15
C SER A 69 7.96 1.74 -32.70
N LYS A 70 6.72 1.39 -32.36
CA LYS A 70 6.31 1.19 -30.98
C LYS A 70 7.29 0.14 -30.48
N ASP A 71 8.36 0.59 -29.86
CA ASP A 71 9.29 -0.29 -29.17
C ASP A 71 8.38 -1.06 -28.22
N GLU A 72 8.30 -2.37 -28.43
CA GLU A 72 7.50 -3.21 -27.55
C GLU A 72 8.21 -3.13 -26.19
N GLY A 73 7.70 -2.25 -25.34
CA GLY A 73 8.26 -1.99 -24.03
C GLY A 73 8.39 -3.29 -23.27
N PHE A 74 9.44 -3.40 -22.46
CA PHE A 74 9.59 -4.55 -21.58
C PHE A 74 8.40 -4.63 -20.61
N PRO A 75 7.86 -5.83 -20.34
CA PRO A 75 6.79 -5.97 -19.36
C PRO A 75 7.28 -5.50 -17.99
N VAL A 76 6.47 -4.68 -17.32
CA VAL A 76 6.73 -4.15 -15.98
C VAL A 76 5.67 -4.69 -15.03
N VAL A 77 6.10 -5.18 -13.87
CA VAL A 77 5.23 -5.57 -12.76
C VAL A 77 5.40 -4.57 -11.63
N LEU A 78 4.29 -3.97 -11.19
CA LEU A 78 4.27 -3.05 -10.05
C LEU A 78 3.98 -3.84 -8.78
N VAL A 79 4.83 -3.69 -7.77
CA VAL A 79 4.62 -4.25 -6.43
C VAL A 79 4.52 -3.08 -5.45
N PRO A 80 3.33 -2.80 -4.90
CA PRO A 80 3.14 -1.70 -3.98
C PRO A 80 3.80 -1.98 -2.62
N GLY A 81 4.08 -0.91 -1.87
CA GLY A 81 4.49 -1.00 -0.47
C GLY A 81 3.30 -1.22 0.48
N ASP A 82 3.57 -1.15 1.78
CA ASP A 82 2.53 -1.23 2.81
C ASP A 82 1.50 -0.09 2.68
N GLY A 83 0.22 -0.43 2.75
CA GLY A 83 -0.89 0.47 2.47
C GLY A 83 -0.95 0.99 1.02
N GLY A 84 -0.13 0.45 0.11
CA GLY A 84 0.03 0.94 -1.26
C GLY A 84 -0.95 0.35 -2.28
N ASN A 85 -1.94 -0.41 -1.86
CA ASN A 85 -3.03 -0.88 -2.70
C ASN A 85 -4.36 -0.89 -1.95
N GLN A 86 -5.46 -0.82 -2.68
CA GLN A 86 -6.79 -0.93 -2.11
C GLN A 86 -7.03 -2.30 -1.43
N LEU A 87 -7.89 -2.32 -0.40
CA LEU A 87 -8.43 -3.53 0.22
C LEU A 87 -9.95 -3.44 0.25
N ARG A 88 -10.62 -4.57 0.05
CA ARG A 88 -12.06 -4.72 0.25
C ARG A 88 -12.35 -5.65 1.41
N ALA A 89 -13.51 -5.47 2.04
CA ALA A 89 -13.98 -6.37 3.07
C ALA A 89 -15.47 -6.66 2.97
N SER A 90 -15.90 -7.82 3.50
CA SER A 90 -17.30 -8.12 3.80
C SER A 90 -17.45 -8.56 5.25
N LEU A 91 -18.57 -8.21 5.88
CA LEU A 91 -18.83 -8.44 7.31
C LEU A 91 -20.02 -9.36 7.53
N ASN A 92 -19.82 -10.34 8.39
CA ASN A 92 -20.83 -11.20 8.97
C ASN A 92 -20.50 -11.50 10.44
N LEU A 93 -20.49 -10.43 11.25
CA LEU A 93 -20.09 -10.47 12.65
C LEU A 93 -21.25 -10.94 13.54
N SER A 94 -20.96 -11.85 14.48
CA SER A 94 -21.91 -12.24 15.53
C SER A 94 -22.13 -11.12 16.56
N LYS A 95 -21.09 -10.33 16.82
CA LYS A 95 -21.09 -9.21 17.76
C LYS A 95 -20.13 -8.11 17.29
N ALA A 96 -20.59 -6.86 17.36
CA ALA A 96 -19.72 -5.69 17.20
C ALA A 96 -19.19 -5.23 18.56
N SER A 97 -17.99 -4.64 18.57
CA SER A 97 -17.37 -4.05 19.77
C SER A 97 -18.22 -2.91 20.32
N HIS A 98 -18.67 -2.03 19.44
CA HIS A 98 -19.53 -0.90 19.77
C HIS A 98 -20.87 -0.96 19.03
N ILE A 99 -21.88 -0.33 19.62
CA ILE A 99 -23.25 -0.30 19.08
C ILE A 99 -23.34 0.42 17.73
N TYR A 100 -22.42 1.36 17.48
CA TYR A 100 -22.38 2.17 16.27
C TYR A 100 -21.59 1.52 15.13
N CYS A 101 -20.93 0.38 15.36
CA CYS A 101 -20.21 -0.35 14.30
C CYS A 101 -21.15 -1.27 13.53
N THR A 102 -20.97 -1.31 12.21
CA THR A 102 -21.69 -2.22 11.30
C THR A 102 -21.33 -3.68 11.59
N LYS A 103 -22.35 -4.53 11.72
CA LYS A 103 -22.17 -5.98 11.94
C LYS A 103 -22.21 -6.81 10.66
N HIS A 104 -23.09 -6.42 9.75
CA HIS A 104 -23.32 -7.12 8.49
C HIS A 104 -23.24 -6.13 7.36
N SER A 105 -22.38 -6.42 6.38
CA SER A 105 -22.23 -5.62 5.18
C SER A 105 -21.95 -6.54 4.00
N GLN A 106 -22.34 -6.08 2.81
CA GLN A 106 -21.79 -6.62 1.58
C GLN A 106 -20.33 -6.17 1.44
N GLU A 107 -19.73 -6.44 0.28
CA GLU A 107 -18.38 -5.98 -0.03
C GLU A 107 -18.32 -4.44 -0.05
N PHE A 108 -17.36 -3.86 0.67
CA PHE A 108 -17.08 -2.42 0.71
C PHE A 108 -15.57 -2.18 0.65
N THR A 109 -15.17 -0.94 0.35
CA THR A 109 -13.77 -0.52 0.38
C THR A 109 -13.33 -0.38 1.84
N LEU A 110 -12.45 -1.27 2.29
CA LEU A 110 -11.85 -1.20 3.62
C LEU A 110 -10.69 -0.19 3.63
N TRP A 111 -9.91 -0.15 2.56
CA TRP A 111 -8.78 0.74 2.42
C TRP A 111 -8.63 1.22 0.97
N LEU A 112 -8.47 2.52 0.69
CA LEU A 112 -8.61 3.66 1.60
C LEU A 112 -10.04 4.22 1.50
N ASP A 113 -10.72 4.32 2.64
CA ASP A 113 -11.98 5.07 2.77
C ASP A 113 -11.83 6.09 3.90
N LEU A 114 -11.95 7.38 3.58
CA LEU A 114 -11.77 8.46 4.55
C LEU A 114 -12.92 8.56 5.54
N GLU A 115 -14.11 8.08 5.21
CA GLU A 115 -15.25 8.07 6.13
C GLU A 115 -15.01 7.08 7.27
N GLU A 116 -14.42 5.91 6.97
CA GLU A 116 -14.05 4.89 7.94
C GLU A 116 -12.90 5.34 8.88
N LEU A 117 -12.10 6.33 8.46
CA LEU A 117 -11.01 6.89 9.27
C LEU A 117 -11.42 8.08 10.14
N LEU A 118 -12.71 8.47 10.15
CA LEU A 118 -13.19 9.53 11.02
C LEU A 118 -13.01 9.14 12.50
N PRO A 119 -12.78 10.10 13.43
CA PRO A 119 -12.51 9.79 14.83
C PRO A 119 -13.57 8.94 15.54
N PHE A 120 -14.81 8.96 15.05
CA PHE A 120 -15.92 8.15 15.57
C PHE A 120 -15.95 6.72 14.99
N LEU A 121 -15.42 6.52 13.77
CA LEU A 121 -15.47 5.24 13.04
C LEU A 121 -14.14 4.49 13.04
N ILE A 122 -13.03 5.16 13.40
CA ILE A 122 -11.69 4.56 13.43
C ILE A 122 -11.59 3.32 14.32
N GLU A 123 -12.36 3.26 15.42
CA GLU A 123 -12.43 2.09 16.29
C GLU A 123 -13.09 0.89 15.57
N CYS A 124 -14.12 1.14 14.76
CA CYS A 124 -14.74 0.11 13.93
C CYS A 124 -13.78 -0.36 12.83
N PHE A 125 -13.13 0.57 12.13
CA PHE A 125 -12.12 0.28 11.12
C PHE A 125 -11.00 -0.62 11.69
N THR A 126 -10.46 -0.25 12.85
CA THR A 126 -9.38 -0.99 13.50
C THR A 126 -9.80 -2.42 13.85
N GLU A 127 -11.03 -2.61 14.34
CA GLU A 127 -11.56 -3.94 14.66
C GLU A 127 -11.78 -4.82 13.42
N ASN A 128 -12.03 -4.21 12.25
CA ASN A 128 -12.22 -4.93 10.99
C ASN A 128 -10.88 -5.28 10.32
N ILE A 129 -9.89 -4.39 10.36
CA ILE A 129 -8.60 -4.59 9.66
C ILE A 129 -7.55 -5.33 10.49
N ARG A 130 -7.70 -5.40 11.83
CA ARG A 130 -6.73 -6.08 12.69
C ARG A 130 -6.52 -7.53 12.28
N LEU A 131 -5.36 -8.07 12.63
CA LEU A 131 -5.07 -9.49 12.52
C LEU A 131 -5.07 -10.16 13.90
N ILE A 132 -5.65 -11.35 13.97
CA ILE A 132 -5.57 -12.24 15.13
C ILE A 132 -4.38 -13.17 14.91
N TYR A 133 -3.40 -13.13 15.80
CA TYR A 133 -2.23 -14.00 15.75
C TYR A 133 -2.40 -15.23 16.64
N ASP A 134 -2.15 -16.42 16.09
CA ASP A 134 -2.09 -17.65 16.86
C ASP A 134 -0.63 -18.04 17.14
N ALA A 135 -0.24 -17.94 18.40
CA ALA A 135 1.12 -18.24 18.84
C ALA A 135 1.53 -19.71 18.68
N LYS A 136 0.58 -20.64 18.54
CA LYS A 136 0.86 -22.07 18.34
C LYS A 136 1.17 -22.39 16.88
N THR A 137 0.33 -21.92 15.96
CA THR A 137 0.48 -22.15 14.51
C THR A 137 1.47 -21.18 13.85
N LYS A 138 1.71 -20.02 14.48
CA LYS A 138 2.50 -18.90 13.94
C LYS A 138 1.86 -18.21 12.75
N ASP A 139 0.55 -18.36 12.62
CA ASP A 139 -0.24 -17.77 11.55
C ASP A 139 -1.08 -16.59 12.05
N SER A 140 -1.45 -15.73 11.11
CA SER A 140 -2.32 -14.58 11.32
C SER A 140 -3.60 -14.73 10.50
N TYR A 141 -4.72 -14.37 11.10
CA TYR A 141 -6.04 -14.51 10.50
C TYR A 141 -6.84 -13.23 10.66
N SER A 142 -7.77 -13.00 9.75
CA SER A 142 -8.78 -11.96 9.91
C SER A 142 -9.71 -12.28 11.09
N PRO A 143 -10.36 -11.28 11.70
CA PRO A 143 -11.33 -11.50 12.77
C PRO A 143 -12.49 -12.37 12.28
N GLU A 144 -13.10 -13.12 13.20
CA GLU A 144 -14.23 -13.99 12.86
C GLU A 144 -15.37 -13.17 12.24
N GLY A 145 -15.82 -13.59 11.07
CA GLY A 145 -16.87 -12.88 10.32
C GLY A 145 -16.37 -11.69 9.49
N VAL A 146 -15.06 -11.44 9.42
CA VAL A 146 -14.48 -10.48 8.48
C VAL A 146 -13.76 -11.23 7.38
N ASN A 147 -14.10 -10.94 6.13
CA ASN A 147 -13.42 -11.47 4.96
C ASN A 147 -12.77 -10.32 4.18
N ILE A 148 -11.45 -10.33 4.03
CA ILE A 148 -10.68 -9.28 3.34
C ILE A 148 -10.19 -9.81 1.99
N THR A 149 -10.36 -9.02 0.94
CA THR A 149 -9.95 -9.35 -0.43
C THR A 149 -9.11 -8.23 -1.04
N VAL A 150 -8.20 -8.59 -1.95
CA VAL A 150 -7.36 -7.64 -2.69
C VAL A 150 -7.95 -7.46 -4.10
N PRO A 151 -8.50 -6.30 -4.44
CA PRO A 151 -9.06 -6.03 -5.77
C PRO A 151 -7.97 -5.67 -6.80
N GLY A 152 -8.31 -5.81 -8.09
CA GLY A 152 -7.53 -5.27 -9.20
C GLY A 152 -6.21 -6.00 -9.49
N PHE A 153 -6.10 -7.29 -9.17
CA PHE A 153 -4.89 -8.04 -9.50
C PHE A 153 -4.70 -8.15 -11.02
N GLY A 154 -3.57 -7.62 -11.52
CA GLY A 154 -3.26 -7.54 -12.96
C GLY A 154 -3.63 -6.20 -13.60
N ASP A 155 -4.43 -5.40 -12.92
CA ASP A 155 -4.74 -4.00 -13.29
C ASP A 155 -3.86 -3.04 -12.48
N THR A 156 -3.87 -1.76 -12.85
CA THR A 156 -3.08 -0.72 -12.16
C THR A 156 -3.91 0.22 -11.29
N GLU A 157 -5.24 0.22 -11.42
CA GLU A 157 -6.12 1.18 -10.74
C GLU A 157 -5.96 1.15 -9.21
N SER A 158 -5.90 -0.06 -8.63
CA SER A 158 -5.83 -0.23 -7.17
C SER A 158 -4.52 0.25 -6.54
N VAL A 159 -3.47 0.45 -7.34
CA VAL A 159 -2.17 1.00 -6.89
C VAL A 159 -1.94 2.44 -7.34
N GLU A 160 -2.63 2.90 -8.39
CA GLU A 160 -2.62 4.29 -8.82
C GLU A 160 -3.46 5.17 -7.87
N TRP A 161 -4.62 4.66 -7.45
CA TRP A 161 -5.56 5.38 -6.60
C TRP A 161 -5.93 4.53 -5.39
N LEU A 162 -5.56 4.99 -4.19
CA LEU A 162 -5.93 4.27 -2.95
C LEU A 162 -7.37 4.51 -2.54
N ASP A 163 -7.91 5.70 -2.82
CA ASP A 163 -9.32 6.02 -2.63
C ASP A 163 -10.04 5.90 -3.99
N PRO A 164 -11.00 4.97 -4.15
CA PRO A 164 -11.77 4.79 -5.38
C PRO A 164 -12.57 6.02 -5.83
N SER A 165 -12.78 7.01 -4.95
CA SER A 165 -13.44 8.26 -5.30
C SER A 165 -12.60 9.13 -6.26
N HIS A 166 -11.28 8.88 -6.32
CA HIS A 166 -10.28 9.69 -7.05
C HIS A 166 -10.32 11.17 -6.64
N LEU A 167 -10.88 11.48 -5.47
CA LEU A 167 -11.00 12.84 -5.00
C LEU A 167 -9.62 13.36 -4.58
N PRO A 168 -9.26 14.58 -5.00
CA PRO A 168 -8.01 15.18 -4.56
C PRO A 168 -8.09 15.50 -3.05
N PHE A 169 -7.08 15.11 -2.30
CA PHE A 169 -6.91 15.57 -0.92
C PHE A 169 -6.77 17.10 -0.90
N GLY A 170 -7.79 17.81 -0.40
CA GLY A 170 -7.70 19.23 -0.05
C GLY A 170 -7.88 20.24 -1.18
N LYS A 171 -9.06 20.30 -1.80
CA LYS A 171 -9.53 21.52 -2.48
C LYS A 171 -10.79 22.05 -1.80
N ASN A 172 -10.61 23.09 -0.97
CA ASN A 172 -11.65 24.05 -0.58
C ASN A 172 -11.27 25.41 -1.17
#